data_AF-A0AAX3UCI8-F1
#
_entry.id   AF-A0AAX3UCI8-F1
#
_cell.length_a   1.000
_cell.length_b   1.000
_cell.length_c   1.000
_cell.angle_alpha   90.00
_cell.angle_beta   90.00
_cell.angle_gamma   90.00
#
_symmetry.space_group_name_H-M   'P 1'
#
loop_
_entity.id
_entity.type
_entity.pdbx_description
1 polymer ?
#
loop_
_entity_poly.entity_id
_entity_poly.type
_entity_poly.pdbx_seq_one_letter_code
_entity_poly.pdbx_strand_id
1 'polypeptide(L)'
;MNNHLVEIDGKYPWGVSPLEFGTITLIWKIMILIWWLFSSLAGHGSFTISLLVAFIPEMVLALYEFHRNNKYGWIIAPVNNTMRTARLIEESRPLYRTLFGYNKIVRAPIFYLDSWKRGAYLLTFEPNGCPNANVDILLILQQELPKFEIIPTGSIRKQYIVRKRRKRGKLVSNADFY
;
A
#
# COMPACT_ATOMS: atom_id res chain seq x y z
N MET A 1 -17.49 6.96 -8.58
CA MET A 1 -16.32 6.34 -7.92
C MET A 1 -16.27 4.89 -8.38
N ASN A 2 -15.29 4.51 -9.21
CA ASN A 2 -15.06 3.10 -9.50
C ASN A 2 -14.42 2.49 -8.25
N ASN A 3 -15.05 1.49 -7.65
CA ASN A 3 -14.48 0.80 -6.50
C ASN A 3 -13.32 -0.09 -6.96
N HIS A 4 -12.09 0.43 -6.86
CA HIS A 4 -10.89 -0.35 -7.08
C HIS A 4 -10.79 -1.48 -6.04
N LEU A 5 -10.25 -2.64 -6.43
CA LEU A 5 -10.07 -3.77 -5.50
C LEU A 5 -9.06 -3.44 -4.40
N VAL A 6 -7.98 -2.75 -4.79
CA VAL A 6 -6.98 -2.21 -3.88
C VAL A 6 -6.26 -1.04 -4.56
N GLU A 7 -5.95 -0.03 -3.76
CA GLU A 7 -5.08 1.07 -4.11
C GLU A 7 -3.69 0.83 -3.48
N ILE A 8 -2.66 0.93 -4.30
CA ILE A 8 -1.25 0.78 -3.90
C ILE A 8 -0.62 2.16 -4.07
N ASP A 9 -0.80 3.00 -3.05
CA ASP A 9 -0.20 4.31 -3.01
C ASP A 9 1.26 4.21 -2.55
N GLY A 10 2.20 4.57 -3.43
CA GLY A 10 3.62 4.60 -3.10
C GLY A 10 3.98 5.64 -2.04
N LYS A 11 3.15 6.67 -1.83
CA LYS A 11 3.33 7.70 -0.79
C LYS A 11 2.94 7.20 0.59
N TYR A 12 1.94 6.32 0.66
CA TYR A 12 1.48 5.66 1.89
C TYR A 12 1.58 4.13 1.74
N PRO A 13 2.76 3.54 1.94
CA PRO A 13 2.97 2.09 1.75
C PRO A 13 2.03 1.22 2.61
N TRP A 14 1.64 1.74 3.78
CA TRP A 14 0.71 1.16 4.75
C TRP A 14 -0.77 1.46 4.41
N GLY A 15 -1.07 2.03 3.25
CA GLY A 15 -2.42 2.40 2.82
C GLY A 15 -3.09 3.51 3.64
N VAL A 16 -2.43 4.00 4.70
CA VAL A 16 -2.96 5.00 5.64
C VAL A 16 -1.94 6.12 5.80
N SER A 17 -2.43 7.37 5.82
CA SER A 17 -1.62 8.54 6.11
C SER A 17 -1.11 8.52 7.55
N PRO A 18 0.22 8.60 7.80
CA PRO A 18 0.77 8.62 9.16
C PRO A 18 0.27 9.80 9.98
N LEU A 19 0.00 10.93 9.33
CA LEU A 19 -0.45 12.14 10.00
C LEU A 19 -1.92 12.00 10.43
N GLU A 20 -2.79 11.55 9.54
CA GLU A 20 -4.21 11.32 9.86
C GLU A 20 -4.36 10.27 10.96
N PHE A 21 -3.65 9.13 10.83
CA PHE A 21 -3.65 8.10 11.87
C PHE A 21 -3.12 8.64 13.20
N GLY A 22 -2.03 9.40 13.17
CA GLY A 22 -1.45 10.02 14.36
C GLY A 22 -2.44 10.96 15.06
N THR A 23 -3.14 11.81 14.29
CA THR A 23 -4.16 12.73 14.82
C THR A 23 -5.33 11.97 15.44
N ILE A 24 -5.89 10.98 14.74
CA ILE A 24 -7.00 10.16 15.26
C ILE A 24 -6.59 9.45 16.54
N THR A 25 -5.42 8.82 16.55
CA THR A 25 -4.90 8.08 17.70
C THR A 25 -4.64 9.00 18.89
N LEU A 26 -4.11 10.20 18.66
CA LEU A 26 -3.89 11.18 19.71
C LEU A 26 -5.21 11.66 20.34
N ILE A 27 -6.18 12.04 19.50
CA ILE A 27 -7.51 12.46 19.96
C ILE A 27 -8.15 11.35 20.79
N TRP A 28 -8.13 10.11 20.29
CA TRP A 28 -8.65 8.93 20.99
C TRP A 28 -8.02 8.75 22.38
N LYS A 29 -6.69 8.82 22.46
CA LYS A 29 -5.94 8.67 23.71
C LYS A 29 -6.27 9.80 24.71
N ILE A 30 -6.42 11.03 24.23
CA ILE A 30 -6.83 12.16 25.09
C ILE A 30 -8.23 11.92 25.65
N MET A 31 -9.19 11.49 24.83
CA MET A 31 -10.55 11.21 25.32
C MET A 31 -10.56 10.11 26.38
N ILE A 32 -9.78 9.04 26.18
CA ILE A 32 -9.70 7.94 27.14
C ILE A 32 -9.00 8.38 28.43
N LEU A 33 -7.97 9.20 28.33
CA LEU A 33 -7.31 9.76 29.50
C LEU A 33 -8.30 10.60 30.33
N ILE A 34 -9.07 11.47 29.66
CA ILE A 34 -10.11 12.28 30.32
C ILE A 34 -11.15 11.36 30.98
N TRP A 35 -11.65 10.36 30.26
CA TRP A 35 -12.62 9.41 30.79
C TRP A 35 -12.07 8.63 32.00
N TRP A 36 -10.83 8.17 31.92
CA TRP A 36 -10.15 7.49 33.02
C TRP A 36 -10.00 8.38 34.25
N LEU A 37 -9.63 9.65 34.08
CA LEU A 37 -9.51 10.62 35.18
C LEU A 37 -10.85 10.81 35.88
N PHE A 38 -11.94 11.05 35.13
CA PHE A 38 -13.28 11.19 35.72
C PHE A 38 -13.76 9.91 36.40
N SER A 39 -13.54 8.75 35.79
CA SER A 39 -13.89 7.45 36.37
C SER A 39 -13.11 7.18 37.66
N SER A 40 -11.84 7.56 37.71
CA SER A 40 -10.98 7.44 38.89
C SER A 40 -11.43 8.37 40.02
N LEU A 41 -11.82 9.60 39.70
CA LEU A 41 -12.40 10.55 40.67
C LEU A 41 -13.72 10.03 41.28
N ALA A 42 -14.52 9.30 40.50
CA ALA A 42 -15.74 8.65 40.97
C ALA A 42 -15.49 7.33 41.74
N GLY A 43 -14.23 6.90 41.92
CA GLY A 43 -13.88 5.68 42.64
C GLY A 43 -14.03 4.38 41.84
N HIS A 44 -14.28 4.45 40.53
CA HIS A 44 -14.52 3.29 39.65
C HIS A 44 -13.43 3.10 38.57
N GLY A 45 -12.43 3.97 38.53
CA GLY A 45 -11.41 3.98 37.48
C GLY A 45 -10.47 2.78 37.53
N SER A 46 -10.40 2.05 36.42
CA SER A 46 -9.40 0.99 36.20
C SER A 46 -8.42 1.42 35.12
N PHE A 47 -7.16 1.64 35.52
CA PHE A 47 -6.09 2.00 34.59
C PHE A 47 -5.89 0.92 33.51
N THR A 48 -5.97 -0.35 33.88
CA THR A 48 -5.79 -1.48 32.96
C THR A 48 -6.85 -1.49 31.86
N ILE A 49 -8.13 -1.27 32.23
CA ILE A 49 -9.21 -1.21 31.24
C ILE A 49 -9.01 -0.01 30.31
N SER A 50 -8.72 1.17 30.86
CA SER A 50 -8.46 2.36 30.05
C SER A 50 -7.27 2.18 29.10
N LEU A 51 -6.21 1.51 29.54
CA LEU A 51 -5.05 1.18 28.71
C LEU A 51 -5.43 0.24 27.56
N LEU A 52 -6.23 -0.81 27.82
CA LEU A 52 -6.70 -1.72 26.77
C LEU A 52 -7.55 -0.99 25.73
N VAL A 53 -8.45 -0.11 26.17
CA VAL A 53 -9.28 0.70 25.27
C VAL A 53 -8.41 1.71 24.49
N ALA A 54 -7.33 2.21 25.07
CA ALA A 54 -6.41 3.13 24.42
C ALA A 54 -5.66 2.52 23.21
N PHE A 55 -5.51 1.19 23.18
CA PHE A 55 -4.86 0.46 22.08
C PHE A 55 -5.80 0.07 20.92
N ILE A 56 -7.09 0.40 20.99
CA ILE A 56 -8.06 0.04 19.94
C ILE A 56 -7.65 0.57 18.55
N PRO A 57 -7.20 1.82 18.36
CA PRO A 57 -6.80 2.31 17.05
C PRO A 57 -5.65 1.51 16.43
N GLU A 58 -4.65 1.13 17.24
CA GLU A 58 -3.53 0.30 16.81
C GLU A 58 -3.99 -1.11 16.42
N MET A 59 -4.92 -1.69 17.18
CA MET A 59 -5.53 -2.99 16.85
C MET A 59 -6.31 -2.94 15.53
N VAL A 60 -7.07 -1.87 15.30
CA VAL A 60 -7.80 -1.64 14.04
C VAL A 60 -6.85 -1.52 12.86
N LEU A 61 -5.75 -0.76 13.01
CA LEU A 61 -4.73 -0.64 11.97
C LEU A 61 -4.05 -1.99 11.69
N ALA A 62 -3.71 -2.76 12.72
CA ALA A 62 -3.10 -4.07 12.56
C ALA A 62 -4.04 -5.05 11.83
N LEU A 63 -5.33 -5.05 12.16
CA LEU A 63 -6.34 -5.86 11.47
C LEU A 63 -6.52 -5.45 10.01
N TYR A 64 -6.54 -4.14 9.74
CA TYR A 64 -6.59 -3.61 8.37
C TYR A 64 -5.38 -4.07 7.55
N GLU A 65 -4.16 -3.89 8.06
CA GLU A 65 -2.93 -4.32 7.41
C GLU A 65 -2.90 -5.83 7.20
N PHE A 66 -3.30 -6.60 8.20
CA PHE A 66 -3.39 -8.05 8.09
C PHE A 66 -4.35 -8.47 6.97
N HIS A 67 -5.56 -7.88 6.93
CA HIS A 67 -6.54 -8.18 5.89
C HIS A 67 -6.04 -7.78 4.49
N ARG A 68 -5.49 -6.56 4.36
CA ARG A 68 -4.95 -6.03 3.11
C ARG A 68 -3.83 -6.90 2.56
N ASN A 69 -2.86 -7.26 3.40
CA ASN A 69 -1.71 -8.07 2.99
C ASN A 69 -2.11 -9.53 2.74
N ASN A 70 -3.04 -10.10 3.50
CA ASN A 70 -3.51 -11.47 3.24
C ASN A 70 -4.23 -11.57 1.88
N LYS A 71 -5.05 -10.58 1.53
CA LYS A 71 -5.85 -10.60 0.28
C LYS A 71 -5.06 -10.14 -0.95
N TYR A 72 -4.22 -9.12 -0.80
CA TYR A 72 -3.55 -8.44 -1.92
C TYR A 72 -2.02 -8.32 -1.78
N GLY A 73 -1.42 -8.89 -0.74
CA GLY A 73 0.03 -8.84 -0.53
C GLY A 73 0.84 -9.43 -1.70
N TRP A 74 0.25 -10.37 -2.44
CA TRP A 74 0.84 -10.95 -3.64
C TRP A 74 1.10 -9.94 -4.77
N ILE A 75 0.43 -8.78 -4.78
CA ILE A 75 0.63 -7.71 -5.76
C ILE A 75 1.18 -6.44 -5.11
N ILE A 76 0.78 -6.12 -3.87
CA ILE A 76 1.26 -4.94 -3.13
C ILE A 76 2.79 -4.94 -3.01
N ALA A 77 3.38 -6.05 -2.54
CA ALA A 77 4.82 -6.12 -2.34
C ALA A 77 5.62 -6.01 -3.66
N PRO A 78 5.28 -6.78 -4.73
CA PRO A 78 5.89 -6.62 -6.05
C PRO A 78 5.82 -5.22 -6.64
N VAL A 79 4.65 -4.56 -6.55
CA VAL A 79 4.47 -3.19 -7.06
C VAL A 79 5.31 -2.19 -6.25
N ASN A 80 5.33 -2.33 -4.93
CA ASN A 80 6.18 -1.50 -4.06
C ASN A 80 7.68 -1.66 -4.37
N ASN A 81 8.14 -2.89 -4.60
CA ASN A 81 9.52 -3.16 -5.01
C ASN A 81 9.81 -2.55 -6.39
N THR A 82 8.89 -2.71 -7.34
CA THR A 82 9.02 -2.11 -8.68
C THR A 82 9.17 -0.59 -8.59
N MET A 83 8.36 0.08 -7.77
CA MET A 83 8.45 1.53 -7.57
C MET A 83 9.82 1.98 -7.02
N ARG A 84 10.37 1.22 -6.08
CA ARG A 84 11.70 1.47 -5.50
C ARG A 84 12.81 1.23 -6.52
N THR A 85 12.79 0.10 -7.22
CA THR A 85 13.79 -0.29 -8.22
C THR A 85 13.80 0.67 -9.39
N ALA A 86 12.63 1.10 -9.88
CA ALA A 86 12.49 2.08 -10.95
C ALA A 86 12.73 3.54 -10.50
N ARG A 87 13.07 3.77 -9.21
CA ARG A 87 13.31 5.10 -8.62
C ARG A 87 12.14 6.06 -8.89
N LEU A 88 10.92 5.58 -8.68
CA LEU A 88 9.68 6.34 -8.82
C LEU A 88 9.27 7.04 -7.52
N ILE A 89 10.03 6.87 -6.44
CA ILE A 89 9.72 7.42 -5.13
C ILE A 89 10.71 8.55 -4.82
N GLU A 90 10.18 9.73 -4.52
CA GLU A 90 10.94 10.88 -4.06
C GLU A 90 10.75 11.06 -2.55
N GLU A 91 11.82 10.88 -1.78
CA GLU A 91 11.83 11.09 -0.33
C GLU A 91 12.12 12.55 0.03
N SER A 92 11.61 13.01 1.17
CA SER A 92 11.81 14.39 1.64
C SER A 92 13.25 14.63 2.05
N ARG A 93 13.77 15.83 1.77
CA ARG A 93 15.08 16.28 2.29
C ARG A 93 14.88 17.50 3.22
N PRO A 94 15.37 17.48 4.47
CA PRO A 94 16.07 16.36 5.13
C PRO A 94 15.15 15.14 5.36
N LEU A 95 15.76 13.97 5.58
CA LEU A 95 15.04 12.71 5.76
C LEU A 95 14.37 12.69 7.14
N TYR A 96 13.05 12.52 7.15
CA TYR A 96 12.27 12.31 8.37
C TYR A 96 11.64 10.93 8.35
N ARG A 97 11.68 10.20 9.47
CA ARG A 97 11.03 8.90 9.61
C ARG A 97 9.60 9.09 10.12
N THR A 98 8.64 8.39 9.52
CA THR A 98 7.23 8.40 9.95
C THR A 98 7.01 7.50 11.17
N LEU A 99 5.85 7.63 11.81
CA LEU A 99 5.42 6.76 12.90
C LEU A 99 5.35 5.27 12.49
N PHE A 100 5.17 4.99 11.19
CA PHE A 100 5.17 3.64 10.62
C PHE A 100 6.57 3.17 10.17
N GLY A 101 7.61 3.94 10.47
CA GLY A 101 9.01 3.52 10.31
C GLY A 101 9.60 3.68 8.91
N TYR A 102 8.89 4.27 7.95
CA TYR A 102 9.42 4.58 6.61
C TYR A 102 9.77 6.07 6.47
N ASN A 103 10.63 6.44 5.50
CA ASN A 103 10.98 7.84 5.26
C ASN A 103 9.79 8.62 4.68
N LYS A 104 9.64 9.91 5.03
CA LYS A 104 8.57 10.74 4.47
C LYS A 104 8.74 10.84 2.95
N ILE A 105 7.71 10.44 2.22
CA ILE A 105 7.67 10.46 0.75
C ILE A 105 6.95 11.72 0.29
N VAL A 106 7.59 12.50 -0.58
CA VAL A 106 7.05 13.73 -1.15
C VAL A 106 6.21 13.41 -2.37
N ARG A 107 6.76 12.60 -3.29
CA ARG A 107 6.10 12.20 -4.53
C ARG A 107 6.28 10.71 -4.77
N ALA A 108 5.20 10.06 -5.18
CA ALA A 108 5.19 8.67 -5.60
C ALA A 108 3.96 8.43 -6.46
N PRO A 109 3.99 7.41 -7.34
CA PRO A 109 2.84 7.04 -8.14
C PRO A 109 1.82 6.25 -7.31
N ILE A 110 0.61 6.13 -7.86
CA ILE A 110 -0.44 5.24 -7.35
C ILE A 110 -0.69 4.16 -8.39
N PHE A 111 -0.83 2.92 -7.93
CA PHE A 111 -1.32 1.83 -8.76
C PHE A 111 -2.70 1.38 -8.28
N TYR A 112 -3.65 1.29 -9.20
CA TYR A 112 -4.98 0.76 -8.94
C TYR A 112 -5.10 -0.64 -9.51
N LEU A 113 -5.62 -1.56 -8.70
CA LEU A 113 -5.93 -2.91 -9.15
C LEU A 113 -7.46 -3.06 -9.30
N ASP A 114 -7.89 -3.45 -10.48
CA ASP A 114 -9.29 -3.72 -10.81
C ASP A 114 -9.49 -5.17 -11.26
N SER A 115 -10.71 -5.69 -11.08
CA SER A 115 -11.08 -6.96 -11.69
C SER A 115 -11.20 -6.82 -13.20
N TRP A 116 -10.66 -7.77 -13.95
CA TRP A 116 -10.77 -7.83 -15.40
C TRP A 116 -11.39 -9.15 -15.88
N LYS A 117 -11.68 -9.23 -17.18
CA LYS A 117 -12.35 -10.39 -17.79
C LYS A 117 -11.57 -11.70 -17.55
N ARG A 118 -12.32 -12.80 -17.38
CA ARG A 118 -11.79 -14.18 -17.26
C ARG A 118 -10.82 -14.39 -16.07
N GLY A 119 -11.06 -13.69 -14.95
CA GLY A 119 -10.26 -13.82 -13.73
C GLY A 119 -8.86 -13.20 -13.83
N ALA A 120 -8.64 -12.31 -14.81
CA ALA A 120 -7.48 -11.45 -14.86
C ALA A 120 -7.71 -10.19 -14.02
N TYR A 121 -6.64 -9.42 -13.79
CA TYR A 121 -6.68 -8.12 -13.14
C TYR A 121 -6.17 -7.05 -14.08
N LEU A 122 -6.69 -5.83 -13.94
CA LEU A 122 -6.18 -4.65 -14.61
C LEU A 122 -5.40 -3.83 -13.58
N LEU A 123 -4.14 -3.55 -13.86
CA LEU A 123 -3.28 -2.71 -13.06
C LEU A 123 -3.08 -1.38 -13.80
N THR A 124 -3.56 -0.29 -13.21
CA THR A 124 -3.47 1.06 -13.79
C THR A 124 -2.45 1.88 -13.02
N PHE A 125 -1.48 2.45 -13.72
CA PHE A 125 -0.49 3.36 -13.15
C PHE A 125 -0.91 4.81 -13.29
N GLU A 126 -0.87 5.55 -12.18
CA GLU A 126 -1.01 7.00 -12.14
C GLU A 126 0.27 7.63 -11.58
N PRO A 127 0.95 8.51 -12.36
CA PRO A 127 2.29 8.98 -12.00
C PRO A 127 2.33 9.96 -10.82
N ASN A 128 1.28 10.75 -10.58
CA ASN A 128 1.21 11.71 -9.46
C ASN A 128 2.48 12.56 -9.24
N GLY A 129 3.06 13.06 -10.34
CA GLY A 129 4.25 13.91 -10.31
C GLY A 129 5.54 13.19 -9.89
N CYS A 130 5.55 11.86 -9.88
CA CYS A 130 6.71 11.07 -9.51
C CYS A 130 7.90 11.29 -10.46
N PRO A 131 9.14 11.21 -9.94
CA PRO A 131 10.32 11.15 -10.79
C PRO A 131 10.26 9.89 -11.67
N ASN A 132 10.87 9.95 -12.85
CA ASN A 132 11.00 8.79 -13.74
C ASN A 132 9.67 8.13 -14.17
N ALA A 133 8.56 8.88 -14.14
CA ALA A 133 7.23 8.42 -14.54
C ALA A 133 7.17 7.74 -15.93
N ASN A 134 8.10 8.07 -16.82
CA ASN A 134 8.16 7.55 -18.19
C ASN A 134 8.94 6.24 -18.33
N VAL A 135 9.72 5.81 -17.33
CA VAL A 135 10.52 4.57 -17.39
C VAL A 135 9.63 3.35 -17.62
N ASP A 136 10.02 2.48 -18.55
CA ASP A 136 9.29 1.23 -18.74
C ASP A 136 9.49 0.30 -17.53
N ILE A 137 8.40 0.00 -16.84
CA ILE A 137 8.38 -0.85 -15.65
C ILE A 137 7.96 -2.28 -15.97
N LEU A 138 7.63 -2.61 -17.23
CA LEU A 138 7.11 -3.91 -17.62
C LEU A 138 8.08 -5.04 -17.23
N LEU A 139 9.37 -4.87 -17.55
CA LEU A 139 10.40 -5.88 -17.24
C LEU A 139 10.55 -6.11 -15.74
N ILE A 140 10.56 -5.02 -14.94
CA ILE A 140 10.71 -5.10 -13.49
C ILE A 140 9.48 -5.77 -12.87
N LEU A 141 8.27 -5.36 -13.28
CA LEU A 141 7.02 -5.97 -12.83
C LEU A 141 6.97 -7.47 -13.15
N GLN A 142 7.43 -7.86 -14.35
CA GLN A 142 7.44 -9.27 -14.79
C GLN A 142 8.43 -10.12 -13.97
N GLN A 143 9.53 -9.52 -13.50
CA GLN A 143 10.49 -10.17 -12.60
C GLN A 143 9.91 -10.36 -11.18
N GLU A 144 9.24 -9.33 -10.64
CA GLU A 144 8.64 -9.38 -9.30
C GLU A 144 7.39 -10.28 -9.21
N LEU A 145 6.75 -10.59 -10.35
CA LEU A 145 5.55 -11.45 -10.43
C LEU A 145 5.77 -12.72 -11.27
N PRO A 146 6.65 -13.66 -10.84
CA PRO A 146 7.05 -14.82 -11.66
C PRO A 146 5.91 -15.82 -11.95
N LYS A 147 4.84 -15.81 -11.16
CA LYS A 147 3.66 -16.66 -11.36
C LYS A 147 2.58 -16.02 -12.25
N PHE A 148 2.77 -14.77 -12.63
CA PHE A 148 1.84 -14.00 -13.44
C PHE A 148 2.48 -13.58 -14.76
N GLU A 149 1.63 -13.27 -15.71
CA GLU A 149 1.99 -12.69 -16.99
C GLU A 149 1.38 -11.30 -17.05
N ILE A 150 2.21 -10.34 -17.46
CA ILE A 150 1.88 -8.92 -17.48
C ILE A 150 1.89 -8.47 -18.93
N ILE A 151 0.74 -7.99 -19.39
CA ILE A 151 0.53 -7.59 -20.79
C ILE A 151 0.18 -6.10 -20.81
N PRO A 152 0.97 -5.25 -21.48
CA PRO A 152 0.63 -3.84 -21.62
C PRO A 152 -0.59 -3.67 -22.54
N THR A 153 -1.55 -2.84 -22.14
CA THR A 153 -2.83 -2.69 -22.87
C THR A 153 -3.18 -1.28 -23.32
N GLY A 154 -2.32 -0.28 -23.09
CA GLY A 154 -2.59 1.10 -23.49
C GLY A 154 -1.35 1.89 -23.89
N SER A 155 -1.51 2.80 -24.85
CA SER A 155 -0.46 3.70 -25.35
C SER A 155 -0.37 5.03 -24.59
N ILE A 156 -1.43 5.45 -23.88
CA ILE A 156 -1.53 6.78 -23.24
C ILE A 156 -1.46 6.71 -21.70
N ARG A 157 -2.09 5.69 -21.09
CA ARG A 157 -1.94 5.37 -19.66
C ARG A 157 -1.25 4.02 -19.56
N LYS A 158 -0.22 3.93 -18.72
CA LYS A 158 0.48 2.67 -18.43
C LYS A 158 -0.48 1.72 -17.72
N GLN A 159 -1.12 0.87 -18.50
CA GLN A 159 -2.07 -0.13 -18.05
C GLN A 159 -1.54 -1.51 -18.36
N TYR A 160 -1.67 -2.41 -17.39
CA TYR A 160 -1.16 -3.76 -17.48
C TYR A 160 -2.24 -4.75 -17.11
N ILE A 161 -2.50 -5.73 -17.98
CA ILE A 161 -3.31 -6.90 -17.61
C ILE A 161 -2.40 -7.89 -16.89
N VAL A 162 -2.77 -8.25 -15.67
CA VAL A 162 -2.09 -9.25 -14.85
C VAL A 162 -2.94 -10.53 -14.83
N ARG A 163 -2.40 -11.62 -15.39
CA ARG A 163 -3.07 -12.94 -15.43
C ARG A 163 -2.18 -14.03 -14.86
N LYS A 164 -2.75 -15.04 -14.20
CA LYS A 164 -1.96 -16.21 -13.75
C LYS A 164 -1.38 -16.94 -14.95
N ARG A 165 -0.09 -17.28 -14.91
CA ARG A 165 0.56 -18.07 -15.96
C ARG A 165 -0.14 -19.44 -16.06
N ARG A 166 -0.47 -19.86 -17.28
CA ARG A 166 -0.97 -21.22 -17.53
C ARG A 166 0.22 -22.17 -17.51
N LYS A 167 0.16 -23.25 -16.73
CA LYS A 167 1.21 -24.30 -16.58
C LYS A 167 1.62 -25.02 -17.90
N ARG A 168 1.10 -24.61 -19.07
CA ARG A 168 1.39 -25.20 -20.39
C ARG A 168 2.03 -24.22 -21.39
N GLY A 169 2.50 -23.06 -20.95
CA GLY A 169 3.30 -22.15 -21.78
C GLY A 169 4.79 -22.28 -21.49
N LYS A 170 5.62 -22.30 -22.54
CA LYS A 170 7.09 -22.26 -22.46
C LYS A 170 7.51 -21.12 -21.52
N LEU A 171 8.51 -21.40 -20.67
CA LEU A 171 9.17 -20.37 -19.86
C LEU A 171 9.74 -19.33 -20.83
N VAL A 172 9.20 -18.12 -20.82
CA VAL A 172 9.76 -17.01 -21.61
C VAL A 172 11.13 -16.70 -20.99
N SER A 173 12.18 -16.89 -21.78
CA SER A 173 13.56 -16.64 -21.36
C SER A 173 14.01 -15.29 -21.90
N ASN A 174 15.09 -14.73 -21.35
CA ASN A 174 15.65 -13.46 -21.84
C ASN A 174 15.97 -13.49 -23.34
N ALA A 175 16.18 -14.67 -23.93
CA ALA A 175 16.41 -14.83 -25.37
C ALA A 175 15.18 -14.54 -26.24
N ASP A 176 13.97 -14.50 -25.68
CA ASP A 176 12.75 -14.16 -26.44
C ASP A 176 12.54 -12.64 -26.58
N PHE A 177 13.43 -11.83 -25.99
CA PHE A 177 13.36 -10.36 -25.97
C PHE A 177 14.54 -9.67 -26.68
N TYR A 178 15.44 -10.43 -27.31
CA TYR A 178 16.57 -9.93 -28.10
C TYR A 178 16.48 -10.40 -29.55
#